data_AF-A0A9E4M7I0-F1
#
_entry.id   AF-A0A9E4M7I0-F1
#
_cell.length_a   1.000
_cell.length_b   1.000
_cell.length_c   1.000
_cell.angle_alpha   90.00
_cell.angle_beta   90.00
_cell.angle_gamma   90.00
#
_symmetry.space_group_name_H-M   'P 1'
#
loop_
_entity.id
_entity.type
_entity.pdbx_description
1 polymer ?
#
loop_
_entity_poly.entity_id
_entity_poly.type
_entity_poly.pdbx_seq_one_letter_code
_entity_poly.pdbx_strand_id
1 'polypeptide(L)' 'MAEILGLDILVTQMILAIGLALLAGNAWATLRHLKGRPPPGQRGGFRPKRAAFMMAAGILMVTWSLVSMLS' A
#
# COMPACT_ATOMS: atom_id res chain seq x y z
N MET A 1 -16.45 -24.99 -2.70
CA MET A 1 -16.01 -24.48 -4.02
C MET A 1 -14.98 -23.37 -3.89
N ALA A 2 -15.25 -22.28 -3.15
CA ALA A 2 -14.25 -21.22 -2.90
C ALA A 2 -12.98 -21.73 -2.19
N GLU A 3 -13.16 -22.58 -1.19
CA GLU A 3 -12.10 -23.25 -0.43
C GLU A 3 -11.23 -24.19 -1.30
N ILE A 4 -11.84 -24.88 -2.27
CA ILE A 4 -11.16 -25.81 -3.19
C ILE A 4 -10.27 -25.06 -4.19
N LEU A 5 -10.65 -23.83 -4.54
CA LEU A 5 -9.89 -22.95 -5.43
C LEU A 5 -8.90 -22.04 -4.68
N GLY A 6 -8.86 -22.11 -3.34
CA GLY A 6 -7.98 -21.26 -2.52
C GLY A 6 -8.26 -19.76 -2.67
N LEU A 7 -9.49 -19.38 -3.06
CA LEU A 7 -9.86 -18.00 -3.39
C LEU A 7 -9.70 -17.05 -2.20
N ASP A 8 -9.97 -17.52 -0.99
CA ASP A 8 -9.86 -16.71 0.23
C ASP A 8 -8.40 -16.31 0.53
N ILE A 9 -7.47 -17.26 0.35
CA ILE A 9 -6.03 -17.01 0.45
C ILE A 9 -5.54 -16.10 -0.67
N LEU A 10 -6.02 -16.31 -1.90
CA LEU A 10 -5.66 -15.45 -3.03
C LEU A 10 -6.08 -14.01 -2.80
N VAL A 11 -7.33 -13.78 -2.37
CA VAL A 11 -7.84 -12.44 -2.05
C VAL A 11 -7.00 -11.79 -0.95
N THR A 12 -6.67 -12.54 0.11
CA THR A 12 -5.85 -12.03 1.22
C THR A 12 -4.43 -11.65 0.75
N GLN A 13 -3.80 -12.47 -0.10
CA GLN A 13 -2.49 -12.16 -0.69
C GLN A 13 -2.55 -10.95 -1.64
N MET A 14 -3.62 -10.79 -2.42
CA MET A 14 -3.81 -9.62 -3.27
C MET A 14 -3.94 -8.33 -2.44
N ILE A 15 -4.73 -8.35 -1.37
CA ILE A 15 -4.88 -7.20 -0.47
C ILE A 15 -3.54 -6.86 0.20
N LEU A 16 -2.78 -7.88 0.63
CA LEU A 16 -1.44 -7.70 1.16
C LEU A 16 -0.51 -7.02 0.14
N ALA A 17 -0.48 -7.51 -1.11
CA ALA A 17 0.35 -6.95 -2.18
C ALA A 17 -0.03 -5.49 -2.49
N ILE A 18 -1.33 -5.17 -2.53
CA ILE A 18 -1.82 -3.81 -2.73
C ILE A 18 -1.40 -2.90 -1.57
N GLY A 19 -1.56 -3.36 -0.33
CA GLY A 19 -1.14 -2.63 0.86
C GLY A 19 0.37 -2.32 0.85
N LEU A 20 1.19 -3.30 0.51
CA LEU A 20 2.65 -3.12 0.36
C LEU A 20 3.00 -2.14 -0.77
N ALA A 21 2.33 -2.22 -1.91
CA ALA A 21 2.54 -1.29 -3.02
C ALA A 21 2.17 0.16 -2.63
N LEU A 22 1.08 0.35 -1.90
CA LEU A 22 0.67 1.63 -1.32
C LEU A 22 1.74 2.18 -0.38
N LEU A 23 2.23 1.35 0.54
CA LEU A 23 3.29 1.76 1.47
C LEU A 23 4.58 2.14 0.75
N ALA A 24 5.07 1.27 -0.12
CA ALA A 24 6.33 1.49 -0.85
C ALA A 24 6.25 2.73 -1.76
N GLY A 25 5.16 2.87 -2.52
CA GLY A 25 4.96 4.00 -3.43
C GLY A 25 4.88 5.34 -2.69
N ASN A 26 4.11 5.40 -1.60
CA ASN A 26 3.97 6.62 -0.81
C ASN A 26 5.23 6.91 0.01
N ALA A 27 5.90 5.91 0.57
CA ALA A 27 7.18 6.08 1.27
C ALA A 27 8.24 6.65 0.33
N TRP A 28 8.35 6.10 -0.87
CA TRP A 28 9.28 6.59 -1.87
C TRP A 28 8.97 8.02 -2.33
N ALA A 29 7.69 8.35 -2.52
CA ALA A 29 7.27 9.70 -2.86
C ALA A 29 7.59 10.70 -1.75
N THR A 30 7.34 10.34 -0.48
CA THR A 30 7.68 11.16 0.69
C THR A 30 9.19 11.37 0.81
N LEU A 31 10.00 10.31 0.65
CA LEU A 31 11.46 10.40 0.68
C LEU A 31 12.02 11.31 -0.42
N ARG A 32 11.44 11.26 -1.62
CA ARG A 32 11.82 12.16 -2.72
C ARG A 32 11.43 13.61 -2.44
N HIS A 33 10.24 13.84 -1.90
CA HIS A 33 9.81 15.16 -1.48
C HIS A 33 10.73 15.75 -0.41
N LEU A 34 11.12 14.96 0.60
CA LEU A 34 12.07 15.38 1.64
C LEU A 34 13.45 15.71 1.06
N LYS A 35 13.87 15.03 -0.02
CA LYS A 35 15.11 15.32 -0.75
C LYS A 35 15.01 16.52 -1.70
N GLY A 36 13.89 17.23 -1.71
CA GLY A 36 13.64 18.36 -2.61
C GLY A 36 13.55 17.98 -4.10
N ARG A 37 13.42 16.68 -4.41
CA ARG A 37 13.35 16.18 -5.79
C ARG A 37 11.92 15.72 -6.09
N PRO A 38 11.17 16.39 -6.98
CA PRO A 38 9.85 15.90 -7.36
C PRO A 38 9.97 14.55 -8.08
N PRO A 39 8.96 13.66 -7.96
CA PRO A 39 8.91 12.45 -8.77
C PRO A 39 8.87 12.80 -10.27
N PRO A 40 9.63 12.11 -11.14
CA PRO A 40 9.68 12.38 -12.57
C PRO A 40 8.29 12.15 -13.18
N GLY A 41 7.89 13.04 -14.08
CA GLY A 41 6.60 12.98 -14.77
C GLY A 41 5.40 13.53 -13.98
N GLN A 42 5.57 14.00 -12.73
CA GLN A 42 4.48 14.67 -12.00
C GLN A 42 4.42 16.16 -12.33
N ARG A 43 3.28 16.61 -12.88
CA ARG A 43 2.96 18.03 -13.09
C ARG A 43 2.39 18.72 -11.83
N GLY A 44 2.09 17.96 -10.78
CA GLY A 44 1.50 18.46 -9.53
C GLY A 44 2.47 18.40 -8.35
N GLY A 45 2.33 19.34 -7.41
CA GLY A 45 3.10 19.34 -6.16
C GLY A 45 2.79 18.15 -5.26
N PHE A 46 3.77 17.75 -4.44
CA PHE A 46 3.59 16.69 -3.46
C PHE A 46 2.52 17.08 -2.42
N ARG A 47 1.58 16.17 -2.14
CA ARG A 47 0.47 16.38 -1.20
C ARG A 47 0.69 15.54 0.06
N PRO A 48 1.34 16.09 1.11
CA PRO A 48 1.73 15.31 2.30
C PRO A 48 0.54 14.66 3.02
N LYS A 49 -0.60 15.36 3.11
CA LYS A 49 -1.83 14.81 3.72
C LYS A 49 -2.34 13.57 2.98
N ARG A 50 -2.30 13.59 1.64
CA ARG A 50 -2.71 12.43 0.82
C ARG A 50 -1.76 11.26 1.01
N ALA A 51 -0.45 11.53 1.02
CA ALA A 51 0.56 10.49 1.23
C ALA A 51 0.41 9.83 2.61
N ALA A 52 0.17 10.62 3.67
CA ALA A 52 -0.08 10.10 5.01
C ALA A 52 -1.36 9.24 5.08
N PHE A 53 -2.45 9.68 4.45
CA PHE A 53 -3.67 8.88 4.37
C PHE A 53 -3.44 7.55 3.64
N MET A 54 -2.74 7.57 2.51
CA MET A 54 -2.44 6.37 1.74
C MET A 54 -1.51 5.41 2.49
N MET A 55 -0.56 5.95 3.27
CA MET A 55 0.25 5.14 4.18
C MET A 55 -0.60 4.47 5.24
N ALA A 56 -1.49 5.21 5.92
CA ALA A 56 -2.37 4.64 6.94
C ALA A 56 -3.28 3.53 6.37
N ALA A 57 -3.86 3.75 5.19
CA ALA A 57 -4.65 2.75 4.48
C ALA A 57 -3.82 1.50 4.13
N GLY A 58 -2.59 1.70 3.65
CA GLY A 58 -1.65 0.61 3.37
C GLY A 58 -1.30 -0.21 4.62
N ILE A 59 -1.05 0.45 5.76
CA ILE A 59 -0.79 -0.21 7.04
C ILE A 59 -2.00 -1.08 7.43
N LEU A 60 -3.21 -0.51 7.39
CA LEU A 60 -4.44 -1.24 7.72
C LEU A 60 -4.62 -2.48 6.85
N MET A 61 -4.41 -2.37 5.53
CA MET A 61 -4.50 -3.49 4.59
C MET A 61 -3.47 -4.58 4.90
N VAL A 62 -2.22 -4.19 5.15
CA VAL A 62 -1.13 -5.14 5.47
C VAL A 62 -1.41 -5.83 6.80
N THR A 63 -1.76 -5.08 7.85
CA THR A 63 -2.05 -5.64 9.17
C THR A 63 -3.24 -6.59 9.11
N TRP A 64 -4.35 -6.18 8.49
CA TRP A 64 -5.52 -7.04 8.34
C TRP A 64 -5.19 -8.32 7.57
N SER A 65 -4.49 -8.21 6.43
CA SER A 65 -4.14 -9.38 5.62
C SER A 65 -3.20 -10.34 6.35
N LEU A 66 -2.20 -9.82 7.07
CA LEU A 66 -1.30 -10.65 7.88
C LEU A 66 -2.05 -11.37 9.00
N VAL A 67 -2.95 -10.68 9.70
CA VAL A 67 -3.78 -11.31 10.73
C VAL A 67 -4.67 -12.39 10.13
N SER A 68 -5.35 -12.11 9.01
CA SER A 68 -6.22 -13.07 8.32
C SER A 68 -5.49 -14.30 7.77
N MET A 69 -4.19 -14.22 7.47
CA MET A 69 -3.39 -15.39 7.06
C MET A 69 -2.90 -16.22 8.25
N LEU A 70 -2.84 -15.63 9.44
CA LEU A 70 -2.37 -16.29 10.66
C LEU A 70 -3.52 -16.88 11.50
N SER A 71 -4.75 -16.40 11.30
CA SER A 71 -5.99 -16.89 11.95
C SER A 71 -6.69 -17.94 11.11
#